data_AF-A0AAE0Q371-F1
#
_entry.id   AF-A0AAE0Q371-F1
#
_cell.length_a   1.000
_cell.length_b   1.000
_cell.length_c   1.000
_cell.angle_alpha   90.00
_cell.angle_beta   90.00
_cell.angle_gamma   90.00
#
_symmetry.space_group_name_H-M   'P 1'
#
loop_
_entity.id
_entity.type
_entity.pdbx_description
1 polymer ?
#
loop_
_entity_poly.entity_id
_entity_poly.type
_entity_poly.pdbx_seq_one_letter_code
_entity_poly.pdbx_strand_id
1 'polypeptide(L)'
;MSSLSLSTMPQVPFLRRRAASHRYISTKVLLAEGEETPFTNHCRNYENKYQILQTEIQKLKDQMQDLHRDLTKHHSLINTDSTKEILERSVNIDEQIEAQYSAMQTLRTMFEEAWEETFHGVTNEHEIYEAQLHDLLQLKQENSYLMTIARHIGPYILSIAKVKERLDPR
;
A
#
# COMPACT_ATOMS: atom_id res chain seq x y z
N MET A 1 -48.40 13.57 41.07
CA MET A 1 -48.29 13.39 39.61
C MET A 1 -47.01 14.06 39.18
N SER A 2 -45.96 13.29 38.93
CA SER A 2 -44.68 13.81 38.43
C SER A 2 -44.22 12.87 37.33
N SER A 3 -44.35 13.35 36.09
CA SER A 3 -43.93 12.68 34.87
C SER A 3 -42.41 12.62 34.80
N LEU A 4 -41.84 11.43 34.92
CA LEU A 4 -40.44 11.17 34.57
C LEU A 4 -40.35 11.04 33.05
N SER A 5 -39.82 12.08 32.41
CA SER A 5 -39.50 12.12 30.99
C SER A 5 -38.42 11.08 30.68
N LEU A 6 -38.79 10.01 29.96
CA LEU A 6 -37.85 9.01 29.47
C LEU A 6 -36.93 9.62 28.41
N SER A 7 -35.65 9.75 28.78
CA SER A 7 -34.48 9.45 27.96
C SER A 7 -34.50 9.94 26.51
N THR A 8 -34.00 11.15 26.31
CA THR A 8 -33.30 11.51 25.06
C THR A 8 -32.06 10.63 24.96
N MET A 9 -32.14 9.54 24.19
CA MET A 9 -30.97 8.76 23.80
C MET A 9 -30.03 9.65 22.98
N PRO A 10 -28.70 9.60 23.20
CA PRO A 10 -27.77 10.30 22.35
C PRO A 10 -27.82 9.66 20.96
N GLN A 11 -28.31 10.40 19.97
CA GLN A 11 -28.06 10.07 18.57
C GLN A 11 -26.55 10.21 18.36
N VAL A 12 -25.82 9.10 18.49
CA VAL A 12 -24.43 9.05 18.07
C VAL A 12 -24.43 9.42 16.59
N PRO A 13 -23.73 10.48 16.16
CA PRO A 13 -23.69 10.84 14.76
C PRO A 13 -23.05 9.67 14.01
N PHE A 14 -23.86 8.89 13.31
CA PHE A 14 -23.38 7.83 12.44
C PHE A 14 -22.42 8.47 11.46
N LEU A 15 -21.12 8.16 11.61
CA LEU A 15 -20.05 8.64 10.74
C LEU A 15 -20.34 8.19 9.30
N ARG A 16 -21.11 9.01 8.57
CA ARG A 16 -21.44 8.86 7.15
C ARG A 16 -20.23 9.12 6.24
N ARG A 17 -19.01 9.05 6.80
CA ARG A 17 -17.76 9.43 6.15
C ARG A 17 -16.99 8.23 5.56
N ARG A 18 -17.48 6.99 5.72
CA ARG A 18 -16.68 5.77 5.44
C ARG A 18 -16.97 5.06 4.09
N ALA A 19 -18.19 5.18 3.56
CA ALA A 19 -18.58 4.41 2.35
C ALA A 19 -17.98 4.94 1.02
N ALA A 20 -17.55 6.20 0.96
CA ALA A 20 -16.92 6.76 -0.25
C ALA A 20 -15.42 6.42 -0.33
N SER A 21 -14.71 6.45 0.81
CA SER A 21 -13.28 6.15 0.87
C SER A 21 -13.00 4.67 0.56
N HIS A 22 -13.84 3.75 1.07
CA HIS A 22 -13.72 2.31 0.80
C HIS A 22 -13.88 1.99 -0.70
N ARG A 23 -14.88 2.61 -1.36
CA ARG A 23 -15.13 2.43 -2.80
C ARG A 23 -13.97 2.89 -3.68
N TYR A 24 -13.28 3.96 -3.29
CA TYR A 24 -12.13 4.48 -4.04
C TYR A 24 -10.92 3.53 -4.00
N ILE A 25 -10.62 2.94 -2.83
CA ILE A 25 -9.50 2.00 -2.66
C ILE A 25 -9.76 0.70 -3.44
N SER A 26 -10.96 0.15 -3.34
CA SER A 26 -11.36 -1.08 -4.06
C SER A 26 -11.25 -0.91 -5.58
N THR A 27 -11.67 0.24 -6.10
CA THR A 27 -11.60 0.56 -7.53
C THR A 27 -10.16 0.68 -8.02
N LYS A 28 -9.25 1.28 -7.23
CA LYS A 28 -7.83 1.40 -7.60
C LYS A 28 -7.12 0.05 -7.68
N VAL A 29 -7.41 -0.88 -6.76
CA VAL A 29 -6.80 -2.22 -6.77
C VAL A 29 -7.34 -3.09 -7.90
N LEU A 30 -8.63 -2.97 -8.22
CA LEU A 30 -9.24 -3.69 -9.34
C LEU A 30 -8.81 -3.16 -10.73
N LEU A 31 -8.39 -1.90 -10.81
CA LEU A 31 -7.93 -1.25 -12.05
C LEU A 31 -6.41 -1.36 -12.28
N ALA A 32 -5.64 -1.86 -11.32
CA ALA A 32 -4.23 -2.18 -11.55
C ALA A 32 -4.16 -3.44 -12.43
N GLU A 33 -3.87 -3.23 -13.71
CA GLU A 33 -3.88 -4.24 -14.76
C GLU A 33 -3.00 -5.46 -14.40
N GLY A 34 -3.61 -6.65 -14.29
CA GLY A 34 -3.03 -7.91 -14.79
C GLY A 34 -2.17 -8.80 -13.88
N GLU A 35 -1.47 -8.30 -12.85
CA GLU A 35 -0.63 -9.17 -12.01
C GLU A 35 -1.30 -9.59 -10.69
N GLU A 36 -1.51 -10.90 -10.52
CA GLU A 36 -1.88 -11.48 -9.22
C GLU A 36 -0.71 -11.40 -8.24
N THR A 37 -0.63 -10.30 -7.52
CA THR A 37 0.30 -10.15 -6.39
C THR A 37 -0.35 -10.54 -5.07
N PRO A 38 0.43 -10.96 -4.04
CA PRO A 38 -0.09 -11.20 -2.70
C PRO A 38 -0.89 -10.02 -2.14
N PHE A 39 -0.50 -8.78 -2.47
CA PHE A 39 -1.21 -7.56 -2.07
C PHE A 39 -2.57 -7.40 -2.75
N THR A 40 -2.65 -7.59 -4.08
CA THR A 40 -3.94 -7.51 -4.80
C THR A 40 -4.93 -8.58 -4.33
N ASN A 41 -4.46 -9.79 -4.03
CA ASN A 41 -5.27 -10.85 -3.46
C ASN A 41 -5.75 -10.52 -2.04
N HIS A 42 -4.86 -9.98 -1.19
CA HIS A 42 -5.22 -9.49 0.15
C HIS A 42 -6.35 -8.44 0.08
N CYS A 43 -6.23 -7.43 -0.78
CA CYS A 43 -7.25 -6.39 -0.93
C CYS A 43 -8.61 -6.95 -1.35
N ARG A 44 -8.63 -7.89 -2.30
CA ARG A 44 -9.86 -8.55 -2.75
C ARG A 44 -10.52 -9.36 -1.63
N ASN A 45 -9.72 -10.13 -0.88
CA ASN A 45 -10.20 -10.90 0.26
C ASN A 45 -10.76 -9.99 1.36
N TYR A 46 -10.04 -8.91 1.68
CA TYR A 46 -10.49 -7.92 2.66
C TYR A 46 -11.83 -7.28 2.27
N GLU A 47 -11.99 -6.86 1.00
CA GLU A 47 -13.24 -6.28 0.51
C GLU A 47 -14.41 -7.26 0.69
N ASN A 48 -14.24 -8.52 0.29
CA ASN A 48 -15.28 -9.54 0.45
C ASN A 48 -15.71 -9.71 1.91
N LYS A 49 -14.74 -9.78 2.83
CA LYS A 49 -15.02 -9.90 4.27
C LYS A 49 -15.67 -8.65 4.85
N TYR A 50 -15.21 -7.47 4.42
CA TYR A 50 -15.80 -6.21 4.84
C TYR A 50 -17.26 -6.10 4.39
N GLN A 51 -17.58 -6.51 3.16
CA GLN A 51 -18.96 -6.53 2.68
C GLN A 51 -19.85 -7.46 3.51
N ILE A 52 -19.37 -8.66 3.84
CA ILE A 52 -20.09 -9.59 4.72
C ILE A 52 -20.37 -8.94 6.09
N LEU A 53 -19.34 -8.41 6.75
CA LEU A 53 -19.48 -7.74 8.05
C LEU A 53 -20.42 -6.53 7.98
N GLN A 54 -20.34 -5.75 6.90
CA GLN A 54 -21.21 -4.61 6.68
C GLN A 54 -22.67 -5.03 6.54
N THR A 55 -22.95 -6.11 5.81
CA THR A 55 -24.30 -6.68 5.69
C THR A 55 -24.82 -7.19 7.04
N GLU A 56 -24.01 -7.91 7.82
CA GLU A 56 -24.41 -8.41 9.14
C GLU A 56 -24.69 -7.27 10.14
N ILE A 57 -23.87 -6.23 10.16
CA ILE A 57 -24.13 -5.03 10.97
C ILE A 57 -25.43 -4.34 10.54
N GLN A 58 -25.73 -4.29 9.23
CA GLN A 58 -26.97 -3.70 8.78
C GLN A 58 -28.19 -4.52 9.21
N LYS A 59 -28.13 -5.85 9.09
CA LYS A 59 -29.18 -6.75 9.60
C LYS A 59 -29.41 -6.56 11.10
N LEU A 60 -28.33 -6.44 11.88
CA LEU A 60 -28.42 -6.22 13.33
C LEU A 60 -29.09 -4.87 13.66
N LYS A 61 -28.78 -3.81 12.90
CA LYS A 61 -29.46 -2.51 13.04
C LYS A 61 -30.95 -2.61 12.76
N ASP A 62 -31.32 -3.31 11.68
CA ASP A 62 -32.71 -3.47 11.29
C ASP A 62 -33.49 -4.24 12.39
N GLN A 63 -32.91 -5.32 12.93
CA GLN A 63 -33.47 -6.09 14.06
C GLN A 63 -33.64 -5.24 15.33
N MET A 64 -32.65 -4.42 15.67
CA MET A 64 -32.73 -3.54 16.83
C MET A 64 -33.80 -2.45 16.66
N GLN A 65 -33.97 -1.92 15.45
CA GLN A 65 -35.02 -0.95 15.13
C GLN A 65 -36.42 -1.57 15.21
N ASP A 66 -36.57 -2.81 14.74
CA ASP A 66 -37.82 -3.56 14.84
C ASP A 66 -38.19 -3.82 16.30
N LEU A 67 -37.25 -4.32 17.10
CA LEU A 67 -37.44 -4.54 18.54
C LEU A 67 -37.83 -3.24 19.27
N HIS A 68 -37.15 -2.14 18.96
CA HIS A 68 -37.47 -0.83 19.54
C HIS A 68 -38.87 -0.34 19.13
N ARG A 69 -39.28 -0.59 17.88
CA ARG A 69 -40.63 -0.26 17.40
C ARG A 69 -41.68 -1.07 18.16
N ASP A 70 -41.44 -2.36 18.37
CA ASP A 70 -42.38 -3.23 19.08
C ASP A 70 -42.50 -2.86 20.56
N LEU A 71 -41.39 -2.52 21.20
CA LEU A 71 -41.36 -1.97 22.55
C LEU A 71 -42.16 -0.67 22.66
N THR A 72 -41.92 0.28 21.75
CA THR A 72 -42.45 1.65 21.87
C THR A 72 -43.88 1.80 21.34
N LYS A 73 -44.24 1.09 20.27
CA LYS A 73 -45.54 1.22 19.60
C LYS A 73 -46.52 0.13 20.02
N HIS A 74 -46.03 -1.10 20.19
CA HIS A 74 -46.90 -2.25 20.37
C HIS A 74 -47.04 -2.71 21.83
N HIS A 75 -46.20 -2.20 22.75
CA HIS A 75 -46.25 -2.37 24.22
C HIS A 75 -46.36 -3.81 24.77
N SER A 76 -46.56 -4.84 23.93
CA SER A 76 -47.07 -6.17 24.33
C SER A 76 -46.45 -7.36 23.57
N LEU A 77 -45.46 -7.15 22.68
CA LEU A 77 -44.78 -8.22 21.92
C LEU A 77 -43.27 -8.28 22.20
N ILE A 78 -42.83 -7.89 23.40
CA ILE A 78 -41.42 -7.90 23.76
C ILE A 78 -40.99 -9.35 24.02
N ASN A 79 -40.33 -9.96 23.03
CA ASN A 79 -39.67 -11.24 23.21
C ASN A 79 -38.27 -11.00 23.77
N THR A 80 -38.04 -11.27 25.06
CA THR A 80 -36.72 -11.12 25.69
C THR A 80 -35.65 -12.01 25.05
N ASP A 81 -36.03 -13.11 24.41
CA ASP A 81 -35.10 -13.98 23.68
C ASP A 81 -34.55 -13.30 22.43
N SER A 82 -35.31 -12.38 21.81
CA SER A 82 -34.84 -11.60 20.65
C SER A 82 -33.73 -10.61 21.02
N THR A 83 -33.82 -9.98 22.20
CA THR A 83 -32.75 -9.11 22.71
C THR A 83 -31.47 -9.90 22.98
N LYS A 84 -31.61 -11.11 23.53
CA LYS A 84 -30.47 -12.00 23.79
C LYS A 84 -29.79 -12.43 22.48
N GLU A 85 -30.57 -12.81 21.47
CA GLU A 85 -30.05 -13.18 20.15
C GLU A 85 -29.33 -12.01 19.45
N ILE A 86 -29.87 -10.78 19.55
CA ILE A 86 -29.21 -9.56 19.05
C ILE A 86 -27.87 -9.35 19.76
N LEU A 87 -27.82 -9.53 21.09
CA LEU A 87 -26.58 -9.38 21.85
C LEU A 87 -25.54 -10.44 21.46
N GLU A 88 -25.94 -11.71 21.35
CA GLU A 88 -25.07 -12.81 20.94
C GLU A 88 -24.50 -12.57 19.53
N ARG A 89 -25.33 -12.14 18.57
CA ARG A 89 -24.88 -11.76 17.23
C ARG A 89 -23.93 -10.57 17.25
N SER A 90 -24.20 -9.57 18.08
CA SER A 90 -23.32 -8.40 18.22
C SER A 90 -21.93 -8.81 18.70
N VAL A 91 -21.87 -9.66 19.73
CA VAL A 91 -20.59 -10.17 20.26
C VAL A 91 -19.85 -10.97 19.17
N ASN A 92 -20.55 -11.83 18.44
CA ASN A 92 -19.93 -12.61 17.38
C ASN A 92 -19.39 -11.73 16.22
N ILE A 93 -20.10 -10.67 15.84
CA ILE A 93 -19.62 -9.70 14.85
C ILE A 93 -18.36 -8.99 15.36
N ASP A 94 -18.32 -8.59 16.63
CA ASP A 94 -17.13 -7.96 17.24
C ASP A 94 -15.92 -8.91 17.23
N GLU A 95 -16.10 -10.19 17.60
CA GLU A 95 -15.06 -11.21 17.52
C GLU A 95 -14.51 -11.37 16.09
N GLN A 96 -15.40 -11.38 15.09
CA GLN A 96 -15.00 -11.46 13.69
C GLN A 96 -14.22 -10.21 13.24
N ILE A 97 -14.63 -9.01 13.67
CA ILE A 97 -13.92 -7.76 13.39
C ILE A 97 -12.52 -7.80 14.00
N GLU A 98 -12.40 -8.22 15.26
CA GLU A 98 -11.11 -8.30 15.97
C GLU A 98 -10.17 -9.30 15.29
N ALA A 99 -10.70 -10.46 14.88
CA ALA A 99 -9.93 -11.45 14.13
C ALA A 99 -9.45 -10.91 12.77
N GLN A 100 -10.30 -10.18 12.04
CA GLN A 100 -9.89 -9.54 10.78
C GLN A 100 -8.86 -8.43 11.00
N TYR A 101 -9.03 -7.63 12.04
CA TYR A 101 -8.08 -6.58 12.39
C TYR A 101 -6.70 -7.14 12.74
N SER A 102 -6.67 -8.19 13.57
CA SER A 102 -5.43 -8.90 13.91
C SER A 102 -4.73 -9.47 12.67
N ALA A 103 -5.48 -10.12 11.78
CA ALA A 103 -4.95 -10.63 10.52
C ALA A 103 -4.39 -9.52 9.60
N MET A 104 -5.04 -8.35 9.55
CA MET A 104 -4.53 -7.19 8.81
C MET A 104 -3.22 -6.68 9.39
N GLN A 105 -3.07 -6.63 10.72
CA GLN A 105 -1.83 -6.19 11.34
C GLN A 105 -0.67 -7.14 11.04
N THR A 106 -0.89 -8.45 11.09
CA THR A 106 0.13 -9.44 10.70
C THR A 106 0.56 -9.27 9.24
N LEU A 107 -0.41 -9.16 8.32
CA LEU A 107 -0.10 -8.97 6.90
C LEU A 107 0.57 -7.63 6.62
N ARG A 108 0.21 -6.57 7.36
CA ARG A 108 0.86 -5.26 7.26
C ARG A 108 2.36 -5.39 7.53
N THR A 109 2.75 -6.05 8.62
CA THR A 109 4.18 -6.26 8.94
C THR A 109 4.90 -7.01 7.82
N MET A 110 4.30 -8.07 7.29
CA MET A 110 4.90 -8.84 6.18
C MET A 110 5.06 -8.02 4.90
N PHE A 111 4.07 -7.19 4.55
CA PHE A 111 4.15 -6.31 3.39
C PHE A 111 5.20 -5.20 3.59
N GLU A 112 5.24 -4.58 4.76
CA GLU A 112 6.22 -3.55 5.09
C GLU A 112 7.66 -4.11 4.98
N GLU A 113 7.92 -5.31 5.49
CA GLU A 113 9.22 -5.98 5.35
C GLU A 113 9.59 -6.25 3.88
N ALA A 114 8.68 -6.83 3.10
CA ALA A 114 8.93 -7.14 1.69
C ALA A 114 9.14 -5.89 0.83
N TRP A 115 8.40 -4.81 1.11
CA TRP A 115 8.57 -3.54 0.42
C TRP A 115 9.88 -2.86 0.77
N GLU A 116 10.29 -2.90 2.05
CA GLU A 116 11.58 -2.36 2.48
C GLU A 116 12.74 -3.10 1.82
N GLU A 117 12.69 -4.44 1.76
CA GLU A 117 13.70 -5.24 1.07
C GLU A 117 13.80 -4.87 -0.42
N THR A 118 12.65 -4.76 -1.09
CA THR A 118 12.59 -4.38 -2.51
C THR A 118 13.15 -2.97 -2.72
N PHE A 119 12.79 -2.02 -1.85
CA PHE A 119 13.26 -0.65 -1.91
C PHE A 119 14.77 -0.55 -1.70
N HIS A 120 15.30 -1.31 -0.73
CA HIS A 120 16.73 -1.38 -0.48
C HIS A 120 17.50 -1.97 -1.67
N GLY A 121 16.98 -3.06 -2.27
CA GLY A 121 17.55 -3.66 -3.48
C GLY A 121 17.64 -2.65 -4.63
N VAL A 122 16.54 -1.95 -4.93
CA VAL A 122 16.50 -0.91 -5.97
C VAL A 122 17.47 0.24 -5.67
N THR A 123 17.59 0.65 -4.40
CA THR A 123 18.51 1.72 -4.00
C THR A 123 19.97 1.31 -4.26
N ASN A 124 20.35 0.09 -3.86
CA ASN A 124 21.69 -0.44 -4.11
C ASN A 124 21.98 -0.59 -5.62
N GLU A 125 21.01 -1.08 -6.40
CA GLU A 125 21.13 -1.15 -7.86
C GLU A 125 21.36 0.24 -8.48
N HIS A 126 20.63 1.25 -8.00
CA HIS A 126 20.79 2.63 -8.46
C HIS A 126 22.19 3.19 -8.11
N GLU A 127 22.68 2.96 -6.89
CA GLU A 127 24.03 3.38 -6.47
C GLU A 127 25.13 2.74 -7.34
N ILE A 128 25.02 1.45 -7.63
CA ILE A 128 25.95 0.74 -8.51
C ILE A 128 25.91 1.34 -9.92
N TYR A 129 24.71 1.59 -10.45
CA TYR A 129 24.55 2.14 -11.79
C TYR A 129 25.17 3.55 -11.93
N GLU A 130 24.96 4.42 -10.94
CA GLU A 130 25.58 5.75 -10.91
C GLU A 130 27.11 5.67 -10.82
N ALA A 131 27.66 4.79 -9.98
CA ALA A 131 29.11 4.57 -9.91
C ALA A 131 29.70 4.13 -11.25
N GLN A 132 29.04 3.21 -11.96
CA GLN A 132 29.46 2.77 -13.30
C GLN A 132 29.45 3.92 -14.32
N LEU A 133 28.46 4.80 -14.28
CA LEU A 133 28.43 5.99 -15.14
C LEU A 133 29.61 6.91 -14.85
N HIS A 134 29.93 7.12 -13.58
CA HIS A 134 31.09 7.92 -13.18
C HIS A 134 32.41 7.34 -13.68
N ASP A 135 32.62 6.03 -13.56
CA ASP A 135 33.82 5.34 -14.07
C ASP A 135 34.00 5.57 -15.58
N LEU A 136 32.92 5.46 -16.37
CA LEU A 136 32.96 5.68 -17.82
C LEU A 136 33.31 7.14 -18.17
N LEU A 137 32.78 8.10 -17.41
CA LEU A 137 33.12 9.51 -17.59
C LEU A 137 34.60 9.78 -17.27
N GLN A 138 35.13 9.15 -16.23
CA GLN A 138 36.54 9.24 -15.87
C GLN A 138 37.43 8.69 -17.00
N LEU A 139 37.16 7.48 -17.49
CA LEU A 139 37.91 6.87 -18.59
C LEU A 139 37.88 7.73 -19.86
N LYS A 140 36.73 8.36 -20.15
CA LYS A 140 36.62 9.29 -21.28
C LYS A 140 37.51 10.52 -21.11
N GLN A 141 37.59 11.06 -19.90
CA GLN A 141 38.46 12.19 -19.58
C GLN A 141 39.94 11.82 -19.70
N GLU A 142 40.33 10.66 -19.15
CA GLU A 142 41.69 10.13 -19.25
C GLU A 142 42.11 9.93 -20.71
N ASN A 143 41.24 9.31 -21.53
CA ASN A 143 41.52 9.13 -22.96
C ASN A 143 41.64 10.47 -23.71
N SER A 144 40.82 11.46 -23.37
CA SER A 144 40.92 12.82 -23.94
C SER A 144 42.28 13.47 -23.62
N TYR A 145 42.77 13.27 -22.39
CA TYR A 145 44.07 13.76 -21.96
C TYR A 145 45.20 13.07 -22.75
N LEU A 146 45.17 11.75 -22.88
CA LEU A 146 46.14 10.99 -23.68
C LEU A 146 46.14 11.42 -25.15
N MET A 147 44.96 11.61 -25.75
CA MET A 147 44.80 12.14 -27.11
C MET A 147 45.43 13.52 -27.28
N THR A 148 45.34 14.37 -26.24
CA THR A 148 45.95 15.71 -26.25
C THR A 148 47.48 15.61 -26.25
N ILE A 149 48.05 14.75 -25.40
CA ILE A 149 49.50 14.49 -25.37
C ILE A 149 49.96 13.94 -26.73
N ALA A 150 49.28 12.90 -27.24
CA ALA A 150 49.63 12.25 -28.50
C ALA A 150 49.67 13.26 -29.67
N ARG A 151 48.67 14.16 -29.76
CA ARG A 151 48.64 15.23 -30.75
C ARG A 151 49.80 16.22 -30.60
N HIS A 152 50.21 16.52 -29.37
CA HIS A 152 51.30 17.44 -29.11
C HIS A 152 52.67 16.84 -29.47
N ILE A 153 52.91 15.56 -29.13
CA ILE A 153 54.21 14.90 -29.37
C ILE A 153 54.36 14.33 -30.79
N GLY A 154 53.25 14.00 -31.46
CA GLY A 154 53.24 13.35 -32.77
C GLY A 154 54.11 14.02 -33.83
N PRO A 155 54.01 15.36 -34.04
CA PRO A 155 54.85 16.07 -35.00
C PRO A 155 56.36 15.94 -34.72
N TYR A 156 56.77 15.94 -33.45
CA TYR A 156 58.17 15.79 -33.06
C TYR A 156 58.68 14.38 -33.36
N ILE A 157 57.88 13.36 -33.05
CA ILE A 157 58.20 11.95 -33.37
C ILE A 157 58.40 11.78 -34.88
N LEU A 158 57.50 12.34 -35.71
CA LEU A 158 57.60 12.29 -37.17
C LEU A 158 58.87 13.01 -37.69
N SER A 159 59.20 14.16 -37.12
CA SER A 159 60.42 14.90 -37.47
C SER A 159 61.67 14.08 -37.18
N ILE A 160 61.75 13.47 -35.99
CA ILE A 160 62.87 12.62 -35.58
C ILE A 160 62.98 11.39 -36.47
N ALA A 161 61.86 10.71 -36.78
CA ALA A 161 61.86 9.55 -37.67
C ALA A 161 62.43 9.88 -39.06
N LYS A 162 62.04 11.03 -39.62
CA LYS A 162 62.55 11.52 -40.91
C LYS A 162 64.04 11.84 -40.89
N VAL A 163 64.55 12.37 -39.77
CA VAL A 163 65.99 12.60 -39.59
C VAL A 163 66.73 11.27 -39.49
N LYS A 164 66.20 10.31 -38.73
CA LYS A 164 66.81 8.98 -38.57
C LYS A 164 66.94 8.23 -39.89
N GLU A 165 65.90 8.24 -40.73
CA GLU A 165 65.92 7.61 -42.06
C GLU A 165 67.01 8.18 -42.99
N ARG A 166 67.32 9.47 -42.86
CA ARG A 166 68.41 10.11 -43.63
C ARG A 166 69.80 9.74 -43.13
N LEU A 167 69.94 9.38 -41.86
CA LEU A 167 71.23 9.08 -41.23
C LEU A 167 71.63 7.60 -41.34
N ASP A 168 70.66 6.71 -41.52
CA ASP A 168 70.88 5.27 -41.68
C ASP A 168 70.02 4.74 -42.87
N PRO A 169 70.37 5.13 -44.11
CA PRO A 169 69.64 4.66 -45.28
C PRO A 169 69.93 3.18 -45.48
N ARG A 170 68.90 2.35 -45.40
CA ARG A 170 68.97 0.92 -45.76
C ARG A 170 69.36 0.74 -47.22
#